data_AF-A0A101HTB5-F1
#
_entry.id   AF-A0A101HTB5-F1
#
_cell.length_a   1.000
_cell.length_b   1.000
_cell.length_c   1.000
_cell.angle_alpha   90.00
_cell.angle_beta   90.00
_cell.angle_gamma   90.00
#
_symmetry.space_group_name_H-M   'P 1'
#
loop_
_entity.id
_entity.type
_entity.pdbx_description
1 polymer ?
#
loop_
_entity_poly.entity_id
_entity_poly.type
_entity_poly.pdbx_seq_one_letter_code
_entity_poly.pdbx_strand_id
1 'polypeptide(L)' 'MAASNKAVFPQMVKIKQTFPDLGLTNIPEKTRSILCSSELKYNIKPGMRVGITAGSRGINNICQILCEIVAFLK' A
#
# COMPACT_ATOMS: atom_id res chain seq x y z
N MET A 1 3.89 -41.85 -18.87
CA MET A 1 4.91 -40.79 -18.72
C MET A 1 4.48 -39.60 -19.57
N ALA A 2 3.96 -38.53 -18.96
CA ALA A 2 3.54 -37.34 -19.70
C ALA A 2 4.76 -36.47 -20.00
N ALA A 3 5.00 -36.16 -21.27
CA ALA A 3 6.09 -35.31 -21.72
C ALA A 3 5.89 -33.88 -21.18
N SER A 4 6.90 -33.37 -20.47
CA SER A 4 6.95 -31.98 -20.01
C SER A 4 7.10 -31.06 -21.23
N ASN A 5 6.05 -30.33 -21.57
CA ASN A 5 6.07 -29.37 -22.66
C ASN A 5 6.84 -28.12 -22.18
N LYS A 6 8.07 -27.95 -22.65
CA LYS A 6 8.96 -26.87 -22.23
C LYS A 6 8.52 -25.58 -22.94
N ALA A 7 7.76 -24.72 -22.25
CA ALA A 7 7.34 -23.44 -22.78
C ALA A 7 8.57 -22.59 -23.16
N VAL A 8 8.67 -22.18 -24.42
CA VAL A 8 9.73 -21.29 -24.90
C VAL A 8 9.33 -19.87 -24.55
N PHE A 9 10.10 -19.24 -23.65
CA PHE A 9 9.92 -17.83 -23.34
C PHE A 9 10.45 -16.96 -24.50
N PRO A 10 9.82 -15.80 -24.78
CA PRO A 10 10.31 -14.86 -25.78
C PRO A 10 11.67 -14.27 -25.37
N GLN A 11 12.35 -13.60 -26.30
CA GLN A 11 13.54 -12.81 -26.02
C GLN A 11 13.22 -11.74 -24.96
N MET A 12 13.82 -11.87 -23.78
CA MET A 12 13.63 -10.95 -22.67
C MET A 12 14.74 -9.89 -22.68
N VAL A 13 14.37 -8.62 -22.50
CA VAL A 13 15.34 -7.52 -22.35
C VAL A 13 15.28 -6.94 -20.94
N LYS A 14 16.44 -6.59 -20.38
CA LYS A 14 16.53 -5.97 -19.06
C LYS A 14 16.25 -4.47 -19.18
N ILE A 15 15.18 -4.02 -18.55
CA ILE A 15 14.87 -2.59 -18.44
C ILE A 15 15.36 -2.08 -17.08
N LYS A 16 16.08 -0.95 -17.09
CA LYS A 16 16.38 -0.17 -15.87
C LYS A 16 15.56 1.12 -15.91
N GLN A 17 14.80 1.37 -14.86
CA GLN A 17 14.01 2.60 -14.71
C GLN A 17 14.60 3.41 -13.55
N THR A 18 14.78 4.71 -13.79
CA THR A 18 15.11 5.69 -12.75
C THR A 18 13.85 6.50 -12.50
N PHE A 19 13.38 6.51 -11.26
CA PHE A 19 12.25 7.33 -10.84
C PHE A 19 12.76 8.59 -10.15
N PRO A 20 12.07 9.74 -10.29
CA PRO A 20 12.39 10.91 -9.50
C PRO A 20 12.18 10.60 -8.01
N ASP A 21 13.05 11.15 -7.16
CA ASP A 21 12.85 11.09 -5.72
C ASP A 21 11.71 12.04 -5.33
N LEU A 22 10.52 11.47 -5.18
CA LEU A 22 9.31 12.15 -4.70
C LEU A 22 9.08 11.85 -3.22
N GLY A 23 10.17 11.74 -2.45
CA GLY A 23 10.14 11.45 -1.03
C GLY A 23 9.19 12.38 -0.26
N LEU A 24 8.36 11.79 0.60
CA LEU A 24 7.56 12.53 1.56
C LEU A 24 8.39 12.77 2.82
N THR A 25 8.41 14.01 3.30
CA THR A 25 9.18 14.41 4.50
C THR A 25 8.55 13.93 5.80
N ASN A 26 7.21 13.89 5.87
CA ASN A 26 6.47 13.49 7.06
C ASN A 26 5.34 12.53 6.69
N ILE A 27 5.61 11.22 6.78
CA ILE A 27 4.65 10.16 6.45
C ILE A 27 3.43 10.20 7.36
N PRO A 28 3.56 10.29 8.71
CA PRO A 28 2.39 10.40 9.59
C PRO A 28 1.46 11.56 9.25
N GLU A 29 2.01 12.77 9.13
CA GLU A 29 1.24 13.98 8.84
C GLU A 29 0.50 13.84 7.49
N LYS A 30 1.21 13.42 6.45
CA LYS A 30 0.60 13.26 5.12
C LYS A 30 -0.50 12.20 5.12
N THR A 31 -0.28 11.09 5.82
CA THR A 31 -1.28 10.02 5.97
C THR A 31 -2.53 10.57 6.64
N ARG A 32 -2.38 11.30 7.75
CA ARG A 32 -3.49 11.95 8.45
C ARG A 32 -4.23 12.95 7.57
N SER A 33 -3.52 13.82 6.84
CA SER A 33 -4.16 14.80 5.95
C SER A 33 -5.04 14.11 4.90
N ILE A 34 -4.55 13.02 4.30
CA ILE A 34 -5.31 12.24 3.31
C ILE A 34 -6.54 11.63 3.97
N LEU A 35 -6.40 10.97 5.13
CA LEU A 35 -7.52 10.37 5.85
C LEU A 35 -8.59 11.41 6.23
N CYS A 36 -8.19 12.59 6.72
CA CYS A 36 -9.09 13.69 7.07
C CYS A 36 -9.84 14.28 5.86
N SER A 37 -9.18 14.31 4.70
CA SER A 37 -9.77 14.75 3.42
C SER A 37 -10.67 13.70 2.78
N SER A 38 -10.57 12.44 3.21
CA SER A 38 -11.38 11.34 2.68
C SER A 38 -12.80 11.35 3.24
N GLU A 39 -13.69 10.63 2.57
CA GLU A 39 -15.06 10.42 3.04
C GLU A 39 -15.17 9.35 4.15
N LEU A 40 -14.05 8.73 4.54
CA LEU A 40 -14.05 7.64 5.54
C LEU A 40 -14.67 8.06 6.86
N LYS A 41 -14.43 9.31 7.30
CA LYS A 41 -15.04 9.87 8.52
C LYS A 41 -16.57 9.94 8.48
N TYR A 42 -17.17 9.98 7.29
CA TYR A 42 -18.62 10.01 7.12
C TYR A 42 -19.21 8.61 6.98
N ASN A 43 -18.41 7.66 6.48
CA ASN A 43 -18.84 6.28 6.21
C ASN A 43 -18.64 5.34 7.42
N ILE A 44 -17.64 5.61 8.27
CA ILE A 44 -17.35 4.82 9.46
C ILE A 44 -18.11 5.41 10.64
N LYS A 45 -18.97 4.59 11.26
CA LYS A 45 -19.83 4.99 12.38
C LYS A 45 -19.39 4.33 13.68
N PRO A 46 -19.64 4.98 14.83
CA PRO A 46 -19.42 4.35 16.13
C PRO A 46 -20.10 2.98 16.23
N GLY A 47 -19.37 2.00 16.78
CA GLY A 47 -19.85 0.62 16.94
C GLY A 47 -19.55 -0.33 15.77
N MET A 48 -19.04 0.18 14.63
CA MET A 48 -18.62 -0.68 13.53
C MET A 48 -17.35 -1.47 13.87
N ARG A 49 -17.27 -2.72 13.39
CA ARG A 49 -16.04 -3.52 13.39
C ARG A 49 -15.29 -3.28 12.08
N VAL A 50 -14.16 -2.59 12.15
CA VAL A 50 -13.37 -2.22 10.97
C VAL A 50 -12.15 -3.13 10.85
N GLY A 51 -11.98 -3.75 9.67
CA GLY A 51 -10.77 -4.51 9.33
C GLY A 51 -9.77 -3.62 8.61
N ILE A 52 -8.55 -3.52 9.13
CA ILE A 52 -7.43 -2.82 8.47
C ILE A 52 -6.54 -3.88 7.83
N THR A 53 -6.41 -3.85 6.51
CA THR A 53 -5.55 -4.78 5.77
C THR A 53 -4.13 -4.23 5.66
N ALA A 54 -3.15 -5.13 5.67
CA ALA A 54 -1.75 -4.79 5.43
C ALA A 54 -1.20 -5.64 4.27
N GLY A 55 -0.49 -5.00 3.34
CA GLY A 55 0.11 -5.69 2.19
C GLY A 55 1.41 -6.42 2.55
N SER A 56 1.69 -7.54 1.90
CA SER A 56 2.95 -8.30 2.02
C SER A 56 4.06 -7.82 1.09
N ARG A 57 3.74 -6.90 0.18
CA ARG A 57 4.66 -6.30 -0.78
C ARG A 57 5.25 -5.07 -0.14
N GLY A 58 6.58 -4.94 -0.06
CA GLY A 58 7.30 -3.95 0.75
C GLY A 58 6.89 -2.48 0.50
N ILE A 59 5.80 -2.05 1.14
CA ILE A 59 5.39 -0.64 1.20
C ILE A 59 6.33 0.05 2.18
N ASN A 60 7.02 1.08 1.71
CA ASN A 60 7.91 1.84 2.56
C ASN A 60 7.11 2.50 3.70
N ASN A 61 7.65 2.48 4.92
CA ASN A 61 7.02 3.07 6.11
C ASN A 61 5.63 2.51 6.48
N ILE A 62 5.30 1.27 6.08
CA ILE A 62 3.98 0.65 6.33
C ILE A 62 3.54 0.72 7.79
N CYS A 63 4.45 0.53 8.75
CA CYS A 63 4.11 0.61 10.17
C CYS A 63 3.60 1.99 10.58
N GLN A 64 4.23 3.07 10.10
CA GLN A 64 3.81 4.44 10.41
C GLN A 64 2.43 4.74 9.81
N ILE A 65 2.20 4.29 8.57
CA ILE A 65 0.91 4.46 7.89
C ILE A 65 -0.20 3.73 8.65
N LEU A 66 0.02 2.47 9.03
CA LEU A 66 -0.96 1.67 9.78
C LEU A 66 -1.24 2.27 11.17
N CYS A 67 -0.22 2.76 11.86
CA CYS A 67 -0.40 3.45 13.14
C CYS A 67 -1.31 4.67 13.02
N GLU A 68 -1.14 5.51 11.99
CA GLU A 68 -2.03 6.66 11.78
C GLU A 68 -3.45 6.25 11.39
N ILE A 69 -3.62 5.16 10.62
CA ILE A 69 -4.97 4.63 10.31
C ILE A 69 -5.65 4.18 11.62
N VAL A 70 -4.94 3.43 12.48
CA VAL A 70 -5.48 3.00 13.78
C VAL A 70 -5.79 4.22 14.65
N ALA A 71 -4.92 5.23 14.68
CA ALA A 71 -5.14 6.44 15.45
C ALA A 71 -6.33 7.27 14.94
N PHE A 72 -6.55 7.30 13.63
CA PHE A 72 -7.69 7.99 13.00
C PHE A 72 -9.04 7.32 13.30
N LEU A 73 -9.04 5.99 13.50
CA LEU A 73 -10.24 5.20 13.77
C LEU A 73 -10.59 5.08 15.26
N LYS A 74 -9.67 5.47 16.16
CA LYS A 74 -9.91 5.58 17.61
C LYS A 74 -10.75 6.80 17.92
#